data_AF-A0A6C0DHJ1-F1
#
_entry.id   AF-A0A6C0DHJ1-F1
#
_cell.length_a   1.000
_cell.length_b   1.000
_cell.length_c   1.000
_cell.angle_alpha   90.00
_cell.angle_beta   90.00
_cell.angle_gamma   90.00
#
_symmetry.space_group_name_H-M   'P 1'
#
loop_
_entity.id
_entity.type
_entity.pdbx_description
1 polymer ?
#
loop_
_entity_poly.entity_id
_entity_poly.type
_entity_poly.pdbx_seq_one_letter_code
_entity_poly.pdbx_strand_id
1 'polypeptide(L)'
;MLIIPYYTTTVNKADKTIYSIRILTEGGNSLWSEQDQPIQDVLVPNDLFSSRITTVKTSKQTVHYCEIDTTKTDISQMWDWTETSDPSIHCWRTFYYTLIGKQPFMSVPVNELLIPLKLNDVLNVILKAHNV
;
A
#
# COMPACT_ATOMS: atom_id res chain seq x y z
N MET A 1 4.06 4.25 -15.57
CA MET A 1 2.81 4.35 -14.80
C MET A 1 3.09 3.87 -13.39
N LEU A 2 2.41 4.40 -12.36
CA LEU A 2 2.62 3.92 -10.99
C LEU A 2 1.53 2.98 -10.52
N ILE A 3 1.93 1.93 -9.83
CA ILE A 3 1.04 0.97 -9.19
C ILE A 3 1.33 0.98 -7.70
N ILE A 4 0.27 0.95 -6.89
CA ILE A 4 0.34 0.89 -5.44
C ILE A 4 -0.46 -0.34 -5.01
N PRO A 5 0.18 -1.52 -4.92
CA PRO A 5 -0.43 -2.70 -4.33
C PRO A 5 -0.57 -2.46 -2.83
N TYR A 6 -1.77 -2.60 -2.29
CA TYR A 6 -2.01 -2.45 -0.86
C TYR A 6 -3.09 -3.38 -0.36
N TYR A 7 -3.05 -3.71 0.92
CA TYR A 7 -4.19 -4.32 1.59
C TYR A 7 -4.32 -3.77 3.00
N THR A 8 -5.50 -3.96 3.57
CA THR A 8 -5.83 -3.38 4.86
C THR A 8 -6.29 -4.49 5.79
N THR A 9 -5.95 -4.36 7.06
CA THR A 9 -6.37 -5.31 8.10
C THR A 9 -6.79 -4.54 9.33
N THR A 10 -7.66 -5.15 10.12
CA THR A 10 -8.20 -4.53 11.32
C THR A 10 -8.02 -5.48 12.49
N VAL A 11 -7.45 -4.99 13.59
CA VAL A 11 -7.24 -5.76 14.81
C VAL A 11 -7.87 -5.03 15.99
N ASN A 12 -8.68 -5.74 16.76
CA ASN A 12 -9.20 -5.25 18.03
C ASN A 12 -8.24 -5.65 19.16
N LYS A 13 -7.70 -4.67 19.89
CA LYS A 13 -6.89 -4.88 21.10
C LYS A 13 -7.32 -3.90 22.19
N ALA A 14 -7.70 -4.43 23.36
CA ALA A 14 -8.02 -3.65 24.57
C ALA A 14 -8.97 -2.46 24.27
N ASP A 15 -10.13 -2.76 23.69
CA ASP A 15 -11.19 -1.82 23.28
C ASP A 15 -10.77 -0.77 22.24
N LYS A 16 -9.60 -0.93 21.62
CA LYS A 16 -9.14 -0.11 20.49
C LYS A 16 -9.15 -0.95 19.23
N THR A 17 -9.75 -0.38 18.18
CA THR A 17 -9.64 -0.93 16.84
C THR A 17 -8.48 -0.25 16.10
N ILE A 18 -7.45 -1.04 15.81
CA ILE A 18 -6.28 -0.63 15.06
C ILE A 18 -6.50 -1.06 13.61
N TYR A 19 -6.39 -0.10 12.70
CA TYR A 19 -6.46 -0.29 11.27
C TYR A 19 -5.05 -0.23 10.70
N SER A 20 -4.59 -1.29 10.07
CA SER A 20 -3.30 -1.35 9.40
C SER A 20 -3.47 -1.27 7.89
N ILE A 21 -2.70 -0.37 7.27
CA ILE A 21 -2.53 -0.27 5.83
C ILE A 21 -1.17 -0.86 5.50
N ARG A 22 -1.12 -1.82 4.59
CA ARG A 22 0.12 -2.42 4.12
C ARG A 22 0.29 -2.12 2.65
N ILE A 23 1.40 -1.49 2.29
CA ILE A 23 1.71 -1.10 0.92
C ILE A 23 2.93 -1.89 0.47
N LEU A 24 2.85 -2.49 -0.71
CA LEU A 24 3.99 -3.18 -1.31
C LEU A 24 4.89 -2.15 -1.96
N THR A 25 6.17 -2.23 -1.64
CA THR A 25 7.18 -1.26 -2.07
C THR A 25 8.38 -1.98 -2.65
N GLU A 26 9.06 -1.34 -3.59
CA GLU A 26 10.37 -1.76 -4.11
C GLU A 26 11.45 -1.18 -3.21
N GLY A 27 12.28 -2.04 -2.60
CA GLY A 27 13.34 -1.61 -1.69
C GLY A 27 12.84 -0.77 -0.51
N GLY A 28 11.52 -0.78 -0.24
CA GLY A 28 10.91 -0.10 0.90
C GLY A 28 10.43 1.33 0.79
N ASN A 29 10.93 2.01 -0.22
CA ASN A 29 10.85 3.46 -0.30
C ASN A 29 10.28 3.91 -1.64
N SER A 30 10.12 3.00 -2.59
CA SER A 30 9.72 3.32 -3.96
C SER A 30 8.46 2.57 -4.35
N LEU A 31 7.64 3.24 -5.17
CA LEU A 31 6.46 2.67 -5.79
C LEU A 31 6.82 1.83 -7.00
N TRP A 32 5.96 0.86 -7.28
CA TRP A 32 6.05 0.05 -8.49
C TRP A 32 5.88 0.94 -9.71
N SER A 33 6.78 0.80 -10.66
CA SER A 33 6.69 1.47 -11.94
C SER A 33 6.59 0.45 -13.07
N GLU A 34 5.45 0.43 -13.75
CA GLU A 34 5.25 -0.39 -14.93
C GLU A 34 5.13 0.48 -16.18
N GLN A 35 5.65 -0.03 -17.30
CA GLN A 35 5.54 0.63 -18.61
C GLN A 35 4.13 0.46 -19.18
N ASP A 36 3.53 -0.72 -18.96
CA ASP A 36 2.21 -1.08 -19.44
C ASP A 36 1.13 -0.89 -18.37
N GLN A 37 -0.13 -0.71 -18.77
CA GLN A 37 -1.28 -0.71 -17.87
C GLN A 37 -1.45 -2.09 -17.23
N PRO A 38 -2.01 -2.23 -16.01
CA PRO A 38 -2.30 -3.55 -15.47
C PRO A 38 -3.30 -4.23 -16.42
N ILE A 39 -2.87 -5.28 -17.10
CA ILE A 39 -3.66 -5.93 -18.16
C ILE A 39 -4.76 -6.83 -17.54
N GLN A 40 -4.66 -7.14 -16.24
CA GLN A 40 -5.54 -8.09 -15.53
C GLN A 40 -5.71 -7.70 -14.05
N ASP A 41 -6.68 -8.33 -13.35
CA ASP A 41 -6.80 -8.30 -11.88
C ASP A 41 -5.61 -8.97 -11.16
N VAL A 42 -4.54 -9.32 -11.87
CA VAL A 42 -3.32 -9.95 -11.35
C VAL A 42 -2.14 -9.05 -11.66
N LEU A 43 -1.42 -8.61 -10.63
CA LEU A 43 -0.16 -7.88 -10.77
C LEU A 43 0.99 -8.89 -10.78
N VAL A 44 1.48 -9.19 -11.98
CA VAL A 44 2.66 -10.01 -12.26
C VAL A 44 3.90 -9.13 -12.03
N PRO A 45 4.97 -9.59 -11.37
CA PRO A 45 5.42 -10.99 -11.25
C PRO A 45 5.04 -11.72 -9.96
N ASN A 46 4.39 -11.06 -9.01
CA ASN A 46 4.21 -11.60 -7.67
C ASN A 46 2.85 -12.30 -7.46
N ASP A 47 2.12 -12.61 -8.54
CA ASP A 47 0.77 -13.21 -8.52
C ASP A 47 -0.19 -12.52 -7.54
N LEU A 48 -0.12 -11.19 -7.49
CA LEU A 48 -0.96 -10.40 -6.59
C LEU A 48 -2.35 -10.23 -7.20
N PHE A 49 -3.35 -10.85 -6.61
CA PHE A 49 -4.73 -10.71 -7.04
C PHE A 49 -5.33 -9.44 -6.46
N SER A 50 -5.78 -8.52 -7.32
CA SER A 50 -6.50 -7.33 -6.90
C SER A 50 -7.99 -7.62 -6.72
N SER A 51 -8.55 -7.20 -5.59
CA SER A 51 -10.00 -7.18 -5.37
C SER A 51 -10.66 -5.93 -5.95
N ARG A 52 -9.91 -4.81 -6.01
CA ARG A 52 -10.41 -3.51 -6.47
C ARG A 52 -9.25 -2.64 -6.95
N ILE A 53 -9.42 -2.04 -8.13
CA ILE A 53 -8.48 -1.07 -8.69
C ILE A 53 -9.11 0.33 -8.71
N THR A 54 -8.45 1.30 -8.08
CA THR A 54 -8.83 2.72 -8.14
C THR A 54 -7.77 3.52 -8.89
N THR A 55 -8.16 4.19 -9.96
CA THR A 55 -7.22 4.98 -10.78
C THR A 55 -7.30 6.46 -10.44
N VAL A 56 -6.20 7.03 -9.97
CA VAL A 56 -6.05 8.47 -9.72
C VAL A 56 -5.16 9.08 -10.78
N LYS A 57 -5.72 10.03 -11.55
CA LYS A 57 -4.96 10.82 -12.52
C LYS A 57 -4.45 12.08 -11.84
N THR A 58 -3.13 12.24 -11.78
CA THR A 58 -2.49 13.49 -11.36
C THR A 58 -2.08 14.30 -12.60
N SER A 59 -1.66 15.54 -12.41
CA SER A 59 -1.12 16.37 -13.50
C SER A 59 0.16 15.82 -14.12
N LYS A 60 0.87 14.91 -13.43
CA LYS A 60 2.18 14.38 -13.87
C LYS A 60 2.12 12.92 -14.32
N GLN A 61 1.21 12.13 -13.76
CA GLN A 61 1.16 10.68 -13.98
C GLN A 61 -0.18 10.07 -13.55
N THR A 62 -0.47 8.88 -14.11
CA THR A 62 -1.55 8.01 -13.66
C THR A 62 -1.03 7.06 -12.58
N VAL A 63 -1.80 6.94 -11.49
CA VAL A 63 -1.51 6.08 -10.35
C VAL A 63 -2.67 5.11 -10.16
N HIS A 64 -2.38 3.81 -10.16
CA HIS A 64 -3.36 2.75 -9.87
C HIS A 64 -3.17 2.27 -8.44
N TYR A 65 -4.21 2.41 -7.62
CA TYR A 65 -4.29 1.86 -6.28
C TYR A 65 -4.97 0.51 -6.38
N CYS A 66 -4.20 -0.56 -6.20
CA CYS A 66 -4.67 -1.93 -6.35
C CYS A 66 -4.82 -2.54 -4.97
N GLU A 67 -6.06 -2.66 -4.50
CA GLU A 67 -6.37 -3.37 -3.27
C GLU A 67 -6.19 -4.87 -3.51
N ILE A 68 -5.40 -5.53 -2.67
CA ILE A 68 -5.02 -6.93 -2.83
C ILE A 68 -5.97 -7.84 -2.05
N ASP A 69 -6.47 -8.86 -2.73
CA ASP A 69 -7.22 -9.97 -2.16
C ASP A 69 -6.26 -10.94 -1.44
N THR A 70 -6.16 -10.75 -0.12
CA THR A 70 -5.33 -11.60 0.76
C THR A 70 -5.84 -13.03 0.91
N THR A 71 -7.03 -13.36 0.40
CA THR A 71 -7.54 -14.76 0.38
C THR A 71 -7.04 -15.54 -0.82
N LYS A 72 -6.70 -14.85 -1.91
CA LYS A 72 -6.18 -15.44 -3.16
C LYS A 72 -4.67 -15.26 -3.31
N THR A 73 -4.11 -14.25 -2.64
CA THR A 73 -2.69 -13.93 -2.69
C THR A 73 -1.98 -14.55 -1.49
N ASP A 74 -0.91 -15.31 -1.72
CA ASP A 74 -0.05 -15.81 -0.64
C ASP A 74 0.90 -14.71 -0.14
N ILE A 75 0.39 -13.89 0.79
CA ILE A 75 1.14 -12.80 1.42
C ILE A 75 2.36 -13.32 2.20
N SER A 76 2.37 -14.58 2.65
CA SER A 76 3.44 -15.14 3.48
C SER A 76 4.76 -15.34 2.73
N GLN A 77 4.72 -15.36 1.40
CA GLN A 77 5.91 -15.42 0.53
C GLN A 77 6.63 -14.07 0.41
N MET A 78 6.08 -13.00 0.97
CA MET A 78 6.61 -11.64 0.84
C MET A 78 7.18 -11.13 2.15
N TRP A 79 8.33 -10.45 2.08
CA TRP A 79 9.03 -9.96 3.26
C TRP A 79 8.26 -8.82 3.93
N ASP A 80 8.01 -8.95 5.23
CA ASP A 80 7.64 -7.81 6.07
C ASP A 80 8.83 -6.85 6.13
N TRP A 81 8.54 -5.54 6.07
CA TRP A 81 9.51 -4.41 5.96
C TRP A 81 10.62 -4.34 7.03
N THR A 82 10.71 -5.30 7.94
CA THR A 82 11.87 -5.45 8.81
C THR A 82 13.10 -5.88 7.99
N GLU A 83 13.73 -4.87 7.36
CA GLU A 83 15.13 -4.80 6.96
C GLU A 83 15.54 -5.56 5.68
N THR A 84 15.54 -4.87 4.56
CA THR A 84 16.46 -5.18 3.45
C THR A 84 16.98 -3.90 2.79
N SER A 85 18.28 -3.86 2.50
CA SER A 85 18.93 -2.81 1.71
C SER A 85 18.91 -3.11 0.22
N ASP A 86 18.34 -4.24 -0.19
CA ASP A 86 18.27 -4.66 -1.59
C ASP A 86 17.07 -4.01 -2.29
N PRO A 87 17.29 -3.12 -3.27
CA PRO A 87 16.21 -2.46 -3.99
C PRO A 87 15.41 -3.41 -4.88
N SER A 88 15.92 -4.60 -5.18
CA SER A 88 15.23 -5.61 -5.99
C SER A 88 14.17 -6.41 -5.21
N ILE A 89 14.11 -6.25 -3.88
CA ILE A 89 13.18 -6.98 -3.03
C ILE A 89 11.90 -6.17 -2.82
N HIS A 90 10.77 -6.84 -3.08
CA HIS A 90 9.45 -6.33 -2.74
C HIS A 90 9.14 -6.59 -1.27
N CYS A 91 8.68 -5.56 -0.57
CA CYS A 91 8.41 -5.64 0.87
C CYS A 91 7.15 -4.88 1.28
N TRP A 92 6.44 -5.43 2.27
CA TRP A 92 5.21 -4.87 2.81
C TRP A 92 5.51 -3.86 3.90
N ARG A 93 5.31 -2.59 3.58
CA ARG A 93 5.43 -1.52 4.54
C ARG A 93 4.11 -1.30 5.26
N THR A 94 4.11 -1.47 6.58
CA THR A 94 2.91 -1.40 7.42
C THR A 94 2.77 -0.02 8.10
N PHE A 95 1.58 0.56 8.01
CA PHE A 95 1.19 1.81 8.66
C PHE A 95 -0.02 1.56 9.55
N TYR A 96 0.00 2.10 10.76
CA TYR A 96 -1.05 1.86 11.75
C TYR A 96 -1.85 3.14 11.99
N TYR A 97 -3.17 3.02 11.97
CA TYR A 97 -4.14 4.09 12.19
C TYR A 97 -5.16 3.66 13.24
N THR A 98 -5.68 4.62 13.99
CA THR A 98 -6.87 4.41 14.81
C THR A 98 -8.11 4.62 13.95
N LEU A 99 -9.08 3.70 14.02
CA LEU A 99 -10.38 3.92 13.36
C LEU A 99 -11.10 5.15 13.94
N ILE A 100 -10.91 5.41 15.23
CA ILE A 100 -11.43 6.61 15.88
C ILE A 100 -10.56 7.81 15.47
N GLY A 101 -11.12 8.70 14.65
CA GLY A 101 -10.53 9.99 14.30
C GLY A 101 -9.53 10.00 13.14
N LYS A 102 -9.32 8.87 12.44
CA LYS A 102 -8.36 8.77 11.30
C LYS A 102 -6.93 9.16 11.66
N GLN A 103 -6.56 9.04 12.93
CA GLN A 103 -5.26 9.50 13.39
C GLN A 103 -4.24 8.37 13.24
N PRO A 104 -3.02 8.69 12.78
CA PRO A 104 -1.97 7.69 12.72
C PRO A 104 -1.62 7.25 14.15
N PHE A 105 -1.62 5.94 14.40
CA PHE A 105 -1.31 5.36 15.71
C PHE A 105 0.15 5.60 16.10
N MET A 106 1.03 5.72 15.10
CA MET A 106 2.40 6.19 15.23
C MET A 106 2.64 7.34 14.26
N SER A 107 3.43 8.34 14.66
CA SER A 107 3.71 9.50 13.82
C SER A 107 4.33 9.09 12.49
N VAL A 108 3.67 9.43 11.38
CA VAL A 108 4.25 9.35 10.03
C VAL A 108 5.01 10.65 9.78
N PRO A 109 6.33 10.62 9.49
CA PRO A 109 7.08 11.83 9.18
C PRO A 109 6.44 12.61 8.02
N VAL A 110 6.22 13.91 8.22
CA VAL A 110 5.48 14.78 7.27
C VAL A 110 6.13 14.83 5.89
N ASN A 111 7.45 14.70 5.84
CA ASN A 111 8.26 14.76 4.63
C ASN A 111 8.61 13.37 4.08
N GLU A 112 7.98 12.31 4.61
CA GLU A 112 8.25 10.97 4.14
C GLU A 112 7.74 10.76 2.71
N LEU A 113 8.58 10.10 1.91
CA LEU A 113 8.30 9.78 0.54
C LEU A 113 8.03 8.30 0.38
N LEU A 114 7.13 8.01 -0.54
CA LEU A 114 7.02 6.75 -1.22
C LEU A 114 7.24 7.04 -2.70
N ILE A 115 8.51 7.04 -3.08
CA ILE A 115 9.05 7.68 -4.28
C ILE A 115 8.25 7.22 -5.51
N PRO A 116 7.80 8.15 -6.37
CA PRO A 116 8.03 9.60 -6.35
C PRO A 116 6.96 10.42 -5.60
N LEU A 117 6.02 9.77 -4.90
CA LEU A 117 4.89 10.43 -4.23
C LEU A 117 5.21 10.74 -2.76
N LYS A 118 4.48 11.70 -2.19
CA LYS A 118 4.46 11.87 -0.73
C LYS A 118 3.64 10.74 -0.12
N LEU A 119 4.16 10.14 0.95
CA LEU A 119 3.49 9.05 1.63
C LEU A 119 2.10 9.45 2.12
N ASN A 120 1.96 10.65 2.68
CA ASN A 120 0.66 11.16 3.15
C ASN A 120 -0.39 11.26 2.04
N ASP A 121 0.00 11.61 0.81
CA ASP A 121 -0.94 11.69 -0.31
C ASP A 121 -1.46 10.30 -0.68
N VAL A 122 -0.58 9.29 -0.68
CA VAL A 122 -0.92 7.88 -0.92
C VAL A 122 -1.87 7.35 0.16
N LEU A 123 -1.53 7.54 1.44
CA LEU A 123 -2.33 7.06 2.57
C LEU A 123 -3.72 7.72 2.60
N ASN A 124 -3.82 9.01 2.27
CA ASN A 124 -5.10 9.72 2.20
C ASN A 124 -6.05 9.16 1.13
N VAL A 125 -5.54 8.68 0.00
CA VAL A 125 -6.37 8.03 -1.02
C VAL A 125 -6.89 6.69 -0.51
N ILE A 126 -6.03 5.89 0.12
CA ILE A 126 -6.41 4.58 0.67
C ILE A 126 -7.46 4.71 1.78
N LEU A 127 -7.25 5.64 2.72
CA LEU A 127 -8.19 5.90 3.82
C LEU A 127 -9.58 6.31 3.31
N LYS A 128 -9.64 7.21 2.32
CA LYS A 128 -10.91 7.63 1.69
C LYS A 128 -11.64 6.45 1.04
N ALA A 129 -10.92 5.52 0.41
CA ALA A 129 -11.54 4.37 -0.26
C ALA A 129 -12.16 3.35 0.71
N HIS A 130 -11.80 3.40 2.00
CA HIS A 130 -12.23 2.46 3.04
C HIS A 130 -13.18 3.07 4.07
N ASN A 131 -13.67 4.30 3.85
CA ASN A 131 -14.49 5.06 4.81
C ASN A 131 -13.89 5.11 6.23
N VAL A 132 -12.57 4.91 6.35
CA VAL A 132 -11.82 5.13 7.59
C VAL A 132 -11.60 6.60 7.71
#